data_AF-A0A816MNK0-F1
#
_entry.id   AF-A0A816MNK0-F1
#
_cell.length_a   1.000
_cell.length_b   1.000
_cell.length_c   1.000
_cell.angle_alpha   90.00
_cell.angle_beta   90.00
_cell.angle_gamma   90.00
#
_symmetry.space_group_name_H-M   'P 1'
#
loop_
_entity.id
_entity.type
_entity.pdbx_description
1 polymer ?
#
loop_
_entity_poly.entity_id
_entity_poly.type
_entity_poly.pdbx_seq_one_letter_code
_entity_poly.pdbx_strand_id
1 'polypeptide(L)'
;MNLDLFNDNTLMDISILPHDIFTRVDDDFFSIVKLCAGDCIVKILRIQLINSSRKLLNTVDFFAFIQIESEETDAIKFESCFKCKTGQYIVKPGIQTSLSYLIQLLKLKLKQEQELKLYENNEVKNQYLTDVFIDKHPLLKFLIKWYQENDSEDNTKANEFLTSFVDNLVFNRTRSSNNFRYTESIKKFATCLYILGGKQCYEFIRLNLPGTIPNMSTLRDLINQSDMTLTEAEFKFESLKQFHAGFGFCSEDTTGVIPKLEYDSSTNSFIGLATPIIDGIPSKQYYQADKFDDLKIIYDSNEMASLLNVHMRPSIKNV
;
A
#
# COMPACT_ATOMS: atom_id res chain seq x y z
N MET A 1 39.27 -3.65 -1.16
CA MET A 1 39.40 -3.96 -2.60
C MET A 1 38.05 -4.50 -3.03
N ASN A 2 37.31 -3.72 -3.82
CA ASN A 2 35.95 -4.04 -4.27
C ASN A 2 35.95 -5.34 -5.09
N LEU A 3 35.11 -6.29 -4.69
CA LEU A 3 34.81 -7.51 -5.42
C LEU A 3 33.43 -7.35 -6.08
N ASP A 4 33.29 -6.31 -6.89
CA ASP A 4 32.27 -6.24 -7.94
C ASP A 4 32.97 -6.64 -9.22
N LEU A 5 32.96 -7.93 -9.55
CA LEU A 5 33.28 -8.49 -10.87
C LEU A 5 33.03 -10.00 -10.82
N PHE A 6 31.80 -10.41 -11.11
CA PHE A 6 31.44 -11.60 -11.90
C PHE A 6 29.92 -11.58 -12.06
N ASN A 7 29.46 -10.73 -12.97
CA ASN A 7 28.12 -10.77 -13.52
C ASN A 7 28.15 -11.75 -14.70
N ASP A 8 28.18 -13.05 -14.41
CA ASP A 8 27.95 -14.10 -15.40
C ASP A 8 26.73 -14.89 -14.95
N ASN A 9 25.65 -14.76 -15.73
CA ASN A 9 24.43 -15.56 -15.66
C ASN A 9 24.73 -17.02 -16.07
N THR A 10 25.55 -17.71 -15.29
CA THR A 10 25.48 -19.17 -15.21
C THR A 10 24.35 -19.48 -14.24
N LEU A 11 23.26 -20.06 -14.75
CA LEU A 11 22.20 -20.65 -13.94
C LEU A 11 22.85 -21.63 -12.94
N MET A 12 23.10 -21.18 -11.72
CA MET A 12 23.59 -22.05 -10.66
C MET A 12 22.51 -23.08 -10.36
N ASP A 13 22.85 -24.35 -10.46
CA ASP A 13 21.91 -25.43 -10.21
C ASP A 13 21.72 -25.65 -8.69
N ILE A 14 20.63 -25.10 -8.16
CA ILE A 14 20.27 -25.18 -6.74
C ILE A 14 19.76 -26.60 -6.38
N SER A 15 19.44 -27.44 -7.37
CA SER A 15 18.95 -28.81 -7.15
C SER A 15 20.00 -29.74 -6.52
N ILE A 16 21.27 -29.37 -6.62
CA ILE A 16 22.40 -30.11 -6.02
C ILE A 16 22.33 -30.10 -4.48
N LEU A 17 21.75 -29.06 -3.89
CA LEU A 17 21.54 -29.00 -2.45
C LEU A 17 20.25 -29.74 -2.07
N PRO A 18 20.19 -30.52 -0.98
CA PRO A 18 18.94 -31.12 -0.52
C PRO A 18 18.02 -30.08 0.13
N HIS A 19 16.71 -30.36 0.19
CA HIS A 19 15.71 -29.43 0.72
C HIS A 19 15.88 -29.10 2.21
N ASP A 20 16.49 -30.00 2.98
CA ASP A 20 16.71 -29.91 4.42
C ASP A 20 18.13 -29.43 4.79
N ILE A 21 18.85 -28.80 3.85
CA ILE A 21 20.25 -28.38 4.03
C ILE A 21 20.49 -27.43 5.22
N PHE A 22 19.46 -26.68 5.65
CA PHE A 22 19.57 -25.77 6.80
C PHE A 22 19.26 -26.42 8.14
N THR A 23 18.75 -27.66 8.16
CA THR A 23 18.51 -28.45 9.37
C THR A 23 19.56 -29.51 9.62
N ARG A 24 20.38 -29.84 8.61
CA ARG A 24 21.51 -30.76 8.74
C ARG A 24 22.65 -30.14 9.55
N VAL A 25 23.28 -30.98 10.38
CA VAL A 25 24.38 -30.60 11.27
C VAL A 25 25.44 -31.71 11.21
N ASP A 26 26.69 -31.37 11.48
CA ASP A 26 27.82 -32.29 11.60
C ASP A 26 28.01 -33.13 10.31
N ASP A 27 28.09 -34.45 10.42
CA ASP A 27 28.48 -35.33 9.30
C ASP A 27 27.50 -35.27 8.12
N ASP A 28 26.21 -35.07 8.39
CA ASP A 28 25.18 -34.91 7.36
C ASP A 28 25.38 -33.60 6.57
N PHE A 29 25.86 -32.55 7.23
CA PHE A 29 26.24 -31.30 6.57
C PHE A 29 27.57 -31.48 5.83
N PHE A 30 28.58 -32.09 6.45
CA PHE A 30 29.90 -32.26 5.85
C PHE A 30 29.91 -33.17 4.61
N SER A 31 29.04 -34.18 4.55
CA SER A 31 28.90 -35.03 3.36
C SER A 31 28.45 -34.24 2.13
N ILE A 32 27.58 -33.24 2.32
CA ILE A 32 27.09 -32.36 1.24
C ILE A 32 28.17 -31.35 0.86
N VAL A 33 28.85 -30.76 1.84
CA VAL A 33 29.98 -29.86 1.58
C VAL A 33 31.09 -30.59 0.81
N LYS A 34 31.36 -31.85 1.14
CA LYS A 34 32.31 -32.69 0.40
C LYS A 34 31.91 -32.84 -1.06
N LEU A 35 30.62 -33.07 -1.33
CA LEU A 35 30.08 -33.24 -2.68
C LEU A 35 30.14 -31.93 -3.50
N CYS A 36 29.90 -30.78 -2.87
CA CYS A 36 29.85 -29.49 -3.56
C CYS A 36 31.21 -28.77 -3.66
N ALA A 37 32.07 -28.89 -2.65
CA ALA A 37 33.27 -28.06 -2.48
C ALA A 37 34.54 -28.85 -2.13
N GLY A 38 34.44 -30.18 -2.01
CA GLY A 38 35.58 -31.09 -1.81
C GLY A 38 36.03 -31.27 -0.36
N ASP A 39 36.87 -32.29 -0.14
CA ASP A 39 37.35 -32.70 1.19
C ASP A 39 38.16 -31.64 1.92
N CYS A 40 38.89 -30.81 1.19
CA CYS A 40 39.73 -29.76 1.78
C CYS A 40 38.88 -28.71 2.51
N ILE A 41 37.73 -28.30 1.93
CA ILE A 41 36.80 -27.37 2.57
C ILE A 41 36.18 -28.00 3.82
N VAL A 42 35.83 -29.29 3.79
CA VAL A 42 35.29 -29.99 4.97
C VAL A 42 36.27 -29.92 6.14
N LYS A 43 37.57 -30.17 5.89
CA LYS A 43 38.60 -30.06 6.93
C LYS A 43 38.70 -28.63 7.51
N ILE A 44 38.66 -27.62 6.64
CA ILE A 44 38.67 -26.20 7.04
C ILE A 44 37.45 -25.84 7.90
N LEU A 45 36.27 -26.35 7.58
CA LEU A 45 35.06 -26.08 8.35
C LEU A 45 35.04 -26.83 9.69
N ARG A 46 35.52 -28.09 9.71
CA ARG A 46 35.58 -28.92 10.92
C ARG A 46 36.48 -28.30 11.99
N ILE A 47 37.69 -27.85 11.62
CA ILE A 47 38.63 -27.27 12.59
C ILE A 47 38.12 -25.94 13.19
N GLN A 48 37.23 -25.25 12.47
CA GLN A 48 36.58 -24.01 12.93
C GLN A 48 35.20 -24.25 13.56
N LEU A 49 34.79 -25.50 13.75
CA LEU A 49 33.48 -25.90 14.30
C LEU A 49 32.27 -25.31 13.53
N ILE A 50 32.46 -25.06 12.22
CA ILE A 50 31.41 -24.63 11.31
C ILE A 50 30.68 -25.88 10.81
N ASN A 51 29.75 -26.37 11.62
CA ASN A 51 29.07 -27.65 11.41
C ASN A 51 27.65 -27.54 10.84
N SER A 52 27.24 -26.39 10.31
CA SER A 52 25.94 -26.24 9.65
C SER A 52 25.95 -25.10 8.64
N SER A 53 25.02 -25.15 7.69
CA SER A 53 24.82 -24.13 6.67
C SER A 53 24.57 -22.73 7.25
N ARG A 54 23.85 -22.64 8.39
CA ARG A 54 23.59 -21.36 9.07
C ARG A 54 24.85 -20.77 9.69
N LYS A 55 25.68 -21.59 10.34
CA LYS A 55 26.96 -21.13 10.90
C LYS A 55 27.91 -20.69 9.78
N LEU A 56 27.92 -21.42 8.66
CA LEU A 56 28.72 -21.07 7.50
C LEU A 56 28.33 -19.70 6.94
N LEU A 57 27.04 -19.44 6.74
CA LEU A 57 26.55 -18.16 6.22
C LEU A 57 26.82 -16.96 7.17
N ASN A 58 26.93 -17.21 8.47
CA ASN A 58 27.19 -16.18 9.48
C ASN A 58 28.68 -15.97 9.80
N THR A 59 29.57 -16.78 9.22
CA THR A 59 31.00 -16.66 9.45
C THR A 59 31.59 -15.55 8.58
N VAL A 60 32.35 -14.64 9.19
CA VAL A 60 32.92 -13.46 8.51
C VAL A 60 34.27 -13.79 7.87
N ASP A 61 35.10 -14.60 8.54
CA ASP A 61 36.41 -15.02 8.05
C ASP A 61 36.56 -16.54 8.15
N PHE A 62 36.61 -17.20 6.98
CA PHE A 62 36.72 -18.66 6.85
C PHE A 62 38.18 -19.15 6.89
N PHE A 63 39.14 -18.24 6.83
CA PHE A 63 40.56 -18.54 6.74
C PHE A 63 41.33 -18.09 8.00
N ALA A 64 40.61 -17.72 9.05
CA ALA A 64 41.18 -17.32 10.34
C ALA A 64 42.13 -18.40 10.93
N PHE A 65 41.86 -19.68 10.65
CA PHE A 65 42.71 -20.80 11.10
C PHE A 65 44.15 -20.74 10.58
N ILE A 66 44.44 -19.97 9.51
CA ILE A 66 45.79 -19.84 8.96
C ILE A 66 46.76 -19.19 9.97
N GLN A 67 46.23 -18.35 10.87
CA GLN A 67 47.02 -17.65 11.90
C GLN A 67 47.33 -18.52 13.13
N ILE A 68 46.70 -19.70 13.25
CA ILE A 68 46.87 -20.59 14.39
C ILE A 68 48.07 -21.50 14.14
N GLU A 69 49.00 -21.60 15.09
CA GLU A 69 50.15 -22.51 15.02
C GLU A 69 49.83 -23.82 15.75
N SER A 70 49.52 -24.87 15.00
CA SER A 70 49.19 -26.20 15.53
C SER A 70 49.44 -27.26 14.46
N GLU A 71 49.90 -28.45 14.85
CA GLU A 71 50.12 -29.60 13.95
C GLU A 71 48.86 -29.93 13.12
N GLU A 72 47.68 -29.82 13.73
CA GLU A 72 46.39 -30.06 13.07
C GLU A 72 46.11 -29.02 11.97
N THR A 73 46.44 -27.76 12.21
CA THR A 73 46.26 -26.68 11.24
C THR A 73 47.31 -26.73 10.13
N ASP A 74 48.53 -27.21 10.42
CA ASP A 74 49.63 -27.25 9.46
C ASP A 74 49.39 -28.27 8.35
N ALA A 75 48.80 -29.41 8.67
CA ALA A 75 48.34 -30.38 7.69
C ALA A 75 47.32 -29.76 6.71
N ILE A 76 46.36 -28.98 7.23
CA ILE A 76 45.35 -28.31 6.41
C ILE A 76 45.97 -27.17 5.59
N LYS A 77 46.91 -26.40 6.14
CA LYS A 77 47.63 -25.33 5.41
C LYS A 77 48.42 -25.90 4.23
N PHE A 78 49.06 -27.07 4.39
CA PHE A 78 49.79 -27.71 3.31
C PHE A 78 48.87 -28.10 2.14
N GLU A 79 47.67 -28.58 2.43
CA GLU A 79 46.68 -28.94 1.42
C GLU A 79 45.99 -27.72 0.77
N SER A 80 45.67 -26.69 1.56
CA SER A 80 44.81 -25.58 1.16
C SER A 80 45.55 -24.32 0.69
N CYS A 81 46.84 -24.16 1.02
CA CYS A 81 47.61 -22.94 0.78
C CYS A 81 48.91 -23.19 0.00
N PHE A 82 49.46 -22.13 -0.59
CA PHE A 82 50.84 -22.04 -1.06
C PHE A 82 51.70 -21.42 0.04
N LYS A 83 52.84 -22.04 0.36
CA LYS A 83 53.85 -21.46 1.25
C LYS A 83 54.81 -20.59 0.45
N CYS A 84 54.79 -19.29 0.69
CA CYS A 84 55.71 -18.35 0.05
C CYS A 84 57.12 -18.47 0.64
N LYS A 85 58.13 -18.04 -0.13
CA LYS A 85 59.53 -18.00 0.34
C LYS A 85 59.73 -17.11 1.59
N THR A 86 58.80 -16.19 1.83
CA THR A 86 58.74 -15.29 2.99
C THR A 86 58.14 -15.94 4.24
N GLY A 87 57.69 -17.20 4.16
CA GLY A 87 57.03 -17.91 5.27
C GLY A 87 55.52 -17.67 5.36
N GLN A 88 54.95 -16.78 4.56
CA GLN A 88 53.51 -16.51 4.51
C GLN A 88 52.74 -17.60 3.75
N TYR A 89 51.49 -17.84 4.15
CA TYR A 89 50.58 -18.77 3.50
C TYR A 89 49.54 -18.00 2.67
N ILE A 90 49.36 -18.40 1.41
CA ILE A 90 48.34 -17.85 0.50
C ILE A 90 47.36 -18.96 0.14
N VAL A 91 46.07 -18.77 0.38
CA VAL A 91 45.03 -19.76 0.04
C VAL A 91 45.01 -20.01 -1.47
N LYS A 92 44.90 -21.28 -1.87
CA LYS A 92 44.77 -21.65 -3.28
C LYS A 92 43.49 -21.05 -3.87
N PRO A 93 43.53 -20.35 -5.01
CA PRO A 93 42.35 -19.71 -5.60
C PRO A 93 41.18 -20.68 -5.82
N GLY A 94 41.44 -21.93 -6.20
CA GLY A 94 40.38 -22.93 -6.38
C GLY A 94 39.60 -23.25 -5.09
N ILE A 95 40.26 -23.20 -3.93
CA ILE A 95 39.61 -23.39 -2.61
C ILE A 95 38.71 -22.19 -2.31
N GLN A 96 39.20 -20.97 -2.56
CA GLN A 96 38.44 -19.74 -2.37
C GLN A 96 37.21 -19.67 -3.28
N THR A 97 37.36 -20.02 -4.56
CA THR A 97 36.25 -20.06 -5.53
C THR A 97 35.23 -21.13 -5.15
N SER A 98 35.66 -22.33 -4.76
CA SER A 98 34.74 -23.43 -4.37
C SER A 98 33.92 -23.07 -3.13
N LEU A 99 34.55 -22.43 -2.13
CA LEU A 99 33.85 -21.95 -0.94
C LEU A 99 32.87 -20.83 -1.27
N SER A 100 33.28 -19.87 -2.11
CA SER A 100 32.42 -18.76 -2.55
C SER A 100 31.20 -19.26 -3.31
N TYR A 101 31.39 -20.24 -4.18
CA TYR A 101 30.32 -20.91 -4.93
C TYR A 101 29.32 -21.60 -3.99
N LEU A 102 29.80 -22.38 -3.01
CA LEU A 102 28.96 -23.01 -1.99
C LEU A 102 28.14 -21.98 -1.19
N ILE A 103 28.76 -20.87 -0.78
CA ILE A 103 28.08 -19.79 -0.06
C ILE A 103 26.99 -19.14 -0.93
N GLN A 104 27.27 -18.92 -2.22
CA GLN A 104 26.28 -18.37 -3.16
C GLN A 104 25.09 -19.33 -3.34
N LEU A 105 25.33 -20.63 -3.51
CA LEU A 105 24.27 -21.65 -3.58
C LEU A 105 23.40 -21.66 -2.31
N LEU A 106 24.02 -21.60 -1.14
CA LEU A 106 23.29 -21.56 0.14
C LEU A 106 22.48 -20.26 0.30
N LYS A 107 23.00 -19.11 -0.12
CA LYS A 107 22.25 -17.84 -0.09
C LYS A 107 21.02 -17.88 -1.00
N LEU A 108 21.16 -18.41 -2.22
CA LEU A 108 20.06 -18.58 -3.16
C LEU A 108 18.98 -19.51 -2.59
N LYS A 109 19.38 -20.64 -2.00
CA LYS A 109 18.45 -21.58 -1.38
C LYS A 109 17.74 -21.02 -0.15
N LEU A 110 18.44 -20.21 0.66
CA LEU A 110 17.84 -19.52 1.81
C LEU A 110 16.76 -18.52 1.36
N LYS A 111 17.03 -17.78 0.27
CA LYS A 111 16.07 -16.84 -0.32
C LYS A 111 14.82 -17.57 -0.81
N GLN A 112 14.99 -18.71 -1.49
CA GLN A 112 13.87 -19.55 -1.93
C GLN A 112 13.02 -20.07 -0.75
N GLU A 113 13.64 -20.55 0.33
CA GLU A 113 12.89 -20.95 1.54
C GLU A 113 12.17 -19.78 2.22
N GLN A 114 12.76 -18.59 2.21
CA GLN A 114 12.13 -17.38 2.78
C GLN A 114 10.94 -16.94 1.93
N GLU A 115 11.04 -16.98 0.60
CA GLU A 115 9.94 -16.72 -0.32
C GLU A 115 8.82 -17.74 -0.14
N LEU A 116 9.13 -19.04 -0.05
CA LEU A 116 8.14 -20.09 0.22
C LEU A 116 7.48 -19.94 1.60
N LYS A 117 8.23 -19.61 2.66
CA LYS A 117 7.69 -19.34 4.00
C LYS A 117 6.85 -18.06 4.06
N LEU A 118 7.13 -17.07 3.22
CA LEU A 118 6.30 -15.88 3.06
C LEU A 118 5.00 -16.20 2.31
N TYR A 119 5.01 -17.14 1.36
CA TYR A 119 3.81 -17.63 0.68
C TYR A 119 2.95 -18.52 1.60
N GLU A 120 3.54 -19.51 2.28
CA GLU A 120 2.81 -20.45 3.16
C GLU A 120 2.20 -19.78 4.41
N ASN A 121 2.88 -18.80 5.02
CA ASN A 121 2.34 -18.06 6.17
C ASN A 121 1.24 -17.05 5.78
N ASN A 122 1.22 -16.58 4.53
CA ASN A 122 0.20 -15.67 4.03
C ASN A 122 -1.02 -16.41 3.49
N GLU A 123 -0.88 -17.58 2.85
CA GLU A 123 -2.04 -18.33 2.34
C GLU A 123 -2.87 -18.96 3.46
N VAL A 124 -2.28 -19.72 4.40
CA VAL A 124 -3.09 -20.48 5.38
C VAL A 124 -3.83 -19.57 6.36
N LYS A 125 -3.23 -18.43 6.73
CA LYS A 125 -3.85 -17.46 7.65
C LYS A 125 -4.86 -16.54 6.94
N ASN A 126 -4.56 -16.10 5.70
CA ASN A 126 -5.52 -15.30 4.95
C ASN A 126 -6.68 -16.16 4.48
N GLN A 127 -6.49 -17.36 3.92
CA GLN A 127 -7.58 -18.17 3.36
C GLN A 127 -8.63 -18.54 4.43
N TYR A 128 -8.22 -18.92 5.64
CA TYR A 128 -9.15 -19.22 6.74
C TYR A 128 -9.89 -17.97 7.28
N LEU A 129 -9.22 -16.82 7.40
CA LEU A 129 -9.87 -15.54 7.74
C LEU A 129 -10.74 -15.00 6.59
N THR A 130 -10.39 -15.38 5.35
CA THR A 130 -11.04 -14.92 4.13
C THR A 130 -12.38 -15.63 3.96
N ASP A 131 -12.43 -16.94 4.18
CA ASP A 131 -13.63 -17.77 4.08
C ASP A 131 -14.63 -17.49 5.21
N VAL A 132 -14.17 -17.40 6.47
CA VAL A 132 -15.05 -17.09 7.62
C VAL A 132 -15.72 -15.71 7.51
N PHE A 133 -15.07 -14.75 6.86
CA PHE A 133 -15.63 -13.41 6.66
C PHE A 133 -16.49 -13.32 5.39
N ILE A 134 -16.09 -13.97 4.29
CA ILE A 134 -16.92 -14.07 3.08
C ILE A 134 -18.24 -14.76 3.41
N ASP A 135 -18.22 -15.80 4.25
CA ASP A 135 -19.43 -16.50 4.68
C ASP A 135 -20.34 -15.66 5.58
N LYS A 136 -19.81 -14.64 6.27
CA LYS A 136 -20.62 -13.66 7.03
C LYS A 136 -21.29 -12.61 6.15
N HIS A 137 -20.87 -12.44 4.90
CA HIS A 137 -21.36 -11.42 3.99
C HIS A 137 -21.80 -12.04 2.66
N PRO A 138 -23.06 -12.53 2.57
CA PRO A 138 -23.56 -13.26 1.39
C PRO A 138 -23.43 -12.50 0.07
N LEU A 139 -23.60 -11.19 0.09
CA LEU A 139 -23.45 -10.33 -1.09
C LEU A 139 -22.00 -10.24 -1.56
N LEU A 140 -21.06 -10.20 -0.62
CA LEU A 140 -19.63 -10.22 -0.95
C LEU A 140 -19.23 -11.56 -1.59
N LYS A 141 -19.74 -12.67 -1.03
CA LYS A 141 -19.54 -14.02 -1.59
C LYS A 141 -20.07 -14.12 -3.02
N PHE A 142 -21.27 -13.59 -3.26
CA PHE A 142 -21.87 -13.57 -4.59
C PHE A 142 -21.05 -12.73 -5.59
N LEU A 143 -20.61 -11.54 -5.18
CA LEU A 143 -19.82 -10.64 -6.01
C LEU A 143 -18.47 -11.26 -6.43
N ILE A 144 -17.76 -11.88 -5.48
CA ILE A 144 -16.47 -12.53 -5.74
C ILE A 144 -16.65 -13.73 -6.68
N LYS A 145 -17.67 -14.56 -6.43
CA LYS A 145 -17.99 -15.71 -7.29
C LYS A 145 -18.34 -15.25 -8.72
N TRP A 146 -19.19 -14.24 -8.85
CA TRP A 146 -19.54 -13.66 -10.13
C TRP A 146 -18.32 -13.11 -10.88
N TYR A 147 -17.40 -12.44 -10.19
CA TYR A 147 -16.16 -11.95 -10.81
C TYR A 147 -15.29 -13.09 -11.33
N GLN A 148 -15.06 -14.13 -10.51
CA GLN A 148 -14.26 -15.30 -10.88
C GLN A 148 -14.85 -16.10 -12.05
N GLU A 149 -16.17 -16.12 -12.19
CA GLU A 149 -16.87 -16.82 -13.28
C GLU A 149 -16.85 -16.04 -14.61
N ASN A 150 -16.61 -14.72 -14.58
CA ASN A 150 -16.66 -13.84 -15.76
C ASN A 150 -15.26 -13.34 -16.23
N ASP A 151 -14.18 -13.83 -15.62
CA ASP A 151 -12.79 -13.48 -15.96
C ASP A 151 -12.31 -14.23 -17.23
N SER A 152 -13.05 -14.09 -18.33
CA SER A 152 -12.64 -14.58 -19.65
C SER A 152 -11.71 -13.56 -20.33
N GLU A 153 -10.61 -14.04 -20.90
CA GLU A 153 -9.45 -13.26 -21.43
C GLU A 153 -9.79 -12.11 -22.41
N ASP A 154 -11.00 -12.04 -22.97
CA ASP A 154 -11.41 -11.03 -23.96
C ASP A 154 -12.08 -9.74 -23.41
N ASN A 155 -12.32 -9.63 -22.09
CA ASN A 155 -13.14 -8.55 -21.49
C ASN A 155 -12.36 -7.53 -20.62
N THR A 156 -11.04 -7.47 -20.75
CA THR A 156 -10.14 -6.71 -19.87
C THR A 156 -10.38 -5.20 -19.80
N LYS A 157 -11.02 -4.59 -20.80
CA LYS A 157 -11.38 -3.14 -20.77
C LYS A 157 -12.78 -2.85 -20.21
N ALA A 158 -13.71 -3.81 -20.25
CA ALA A 158 -15.11 -3.56 -19.90
C ALA A 158 -15.33 -3.41 -18.38
N ASN A 159 -14.41 -3.95 -17.57
CA ASN A 159 -14.59 -4.07 -16.12
C ASN A 159 -13.47 -3.41 -15.29
N GLU A 160 -12.67 -2.49 -15.84
CA GLU A 160 -11.53 -1.87 -15.13
C GLU A 160 -11.90 -1.31 -13.75
N PHE A 161 -13.08 -0.67 -13.63
CA PHE A 161 -13.56 -0.18 -12.33
C PHE A 161 -13.92 -1.33 -11.38
N LEU A 162 -14.62 -2.36 -11.85
CA LEU A 162 -15.02 -3.51 -11.03
C LEU A 162 -13.80 -4.31 -10.56
N THR A 163 -12.82 -4.53 -11.44
CA THR A 163 -11.53 -5.11 -11.08
C THR A 163 -10.82 -4.26 -10.02
N SER A 164 -10.71 -2.94 -10.24
CA SER A 164 -10.12 -2.03 -9.24
C SER A 164 -10.88 -2.04 -7.91
N PHE A 165 -12.20 -2.19 -7.94
CA PHE A 165 -13.07 -2.25 -6.77
C PHE A 165 -12.88 -3.56 -5.97
N VAL A 166 -12.81 -4.69 -6.67
CA VAL A 166 -12.53 -6.01 -6.07
C VAL A 166 -11.10 -6.06 -5.53
N ASP A 167 -10.12 -5.57 -6.28
CA ASP A 167 -8.73 -5.48 -5.84
C ASP A 167 -8.60 -4.64 -4.58
N ASN A 168 -9.27 -3.49 -4.53
CA ASN A 168 -9.24 -2.63 -3.35
C ASN A 168 -9.81 -3.33 -2.12
N LEU A 169 -10.88 -4.10 -2.27
CA LEU A 169 -11.41 -4.95 -1.20
C LEU A 169 -10.35 -5.96 -0.75
N VAL A 170 -9.77 -6.73 -1.67
CA VAL A 170 -8.76 -7.75 -1.34
C VAL A 170 -7.57 -7.12 -0.61
N PHE A 171 -7.05 -6.00 -1.11
CA PHE A 171 -5.94 -5.29 -0.47
C PHE A 171 -6.31 -4.72 0.89
N ASN A 172 -7.48 -4.12 1.06
CA ASN A 172 -7.90 -3.58 2.34
C ASN A 172 -8.15 -4.67 3.38
N ARG A 173 -8.52 -5.88 2.97
CA ARG A 173 -8.65 -7.03 3.89
C ARG A 173 -7.34 -7.45 4.52
N THR A 174 -6.21 -7.28 3.83
CA THR A 174 -4.87 -7.52 4.42
C THR A 174 -4.48 -6.48 5.47
N ARG A 175 -5.26 -5.40 5.60
CA ARG A 175 -4.99 -4.26 6.48
C ARG A 175 -5.97 -4.24 7.65
N SER A 176 -5.56 -3.65 8.76
CA SER A 176 -6.48 -3.29 9.83
C SER A 176 -7.50 -2.25 9.35
N SER A 177 -8.72 -2.25 9.89
CA SER A 177 -9.80 -1.31 9.52
C SER A 177 -9.40 0.16 9.54
N ASN A 178 -8.48 0.55 10.43
CA ASN A 178 -7.99 1.93 10.55
C ASN A 178 -7.00 2.32 9.44
N ASN A 179 -6.55 1.36 8.63
CA ASN A 179 -5.52 1.53 7.60
C ASN A 179 -6.06 1.21 6.19
N PHE A 180 -7.38 1.16 6.02
CA PHE A 180 -7.98 1.02 4.70
C PHE A 180 -7.56 2.20 3.80
N ARG A 181 -7.24 1.89 2.54
CA ARG A 181 -6.90 2.90 1.53
C ARG A 181 -7.76 2.68 0.30
N TYR A 182 -8.19 3.78 -0.30
CA TYR A 182 -9.10 3.78 -1.42
C TYR A 182 -8.45 4.48 -2.60
N THR A 183 -8.61 3.92 -3.80
CA THR A 183 -8.20 4.57 -5.05
C THR A 183 -9.10 5.78 -5.34
N GLU A 184 -8.65 6.70 -6.18
CA GLU A 184 -9.43 7.89 -6.53
C GLU A 184 -10.76 7.55 -7.23
N SER A 185 -10.79 6.50 -8.04
CA SER A 185 -12.03 6.01 -8.68
C SER A 185 -13.06 5.59 -7.63
N ILE A 186 -12.64 4.85 -6.60
CA ILE A 186 -13.50 4.39 -5.51
C ILE A 186 -13.97 5.56 -4.65
N LYS A 187 -13.09 6.53 -4.37
CA LYS A 187 -13.47 7.75 -3.64
C LYS A 187 -14.56 8.53 -4.38
N LYS A 188 -14.39 8.76 -5.69
CA LYS A 188 -15.40 9.42 -6.53
C LYS A 188 -16.72 8.64 -6.55
N PHE A 189 -16.65 7.32 -6.75
CA PHE A 189 -17.81 6.45 -6.70
C PHE A 189 -18.55 6.54 -5.35
N ALA A 190 -17.82 6.49 -4.24
CA ALA A 190 -18.38 6.60 -2.90
C ALA A 190 -19.09 7.94 -2.69
N THR A 191 -18.50 9.05 -3.14
CA THR A 191 -19.13 10.37 -3.11
C THR A 191 -20.41 10.41 -3.93
N CYS A 192 -20.38 9.92 -5.18
CA CYS A 192 -21.58 9.87 -6.02
C CYS A 192 -22.67 8.97 -5.43
N LEU A 193 -22.31 7.81 -4.90
CA LEU A 193 -23.24 6.87 -4.27
C LEU A 193 -23.93 7.52 -3.06
N TYR A 194 -23.21 8.29 -2.26
CA TYR A 194 -23.79 9.01 -1.13
C TYR A 194 -24.72 10.14 -1.58
N ILE A 195 -24.31 10.94 -2.57
CA ILE A 195 -25.12 12.06 -3.08
C ILE A 195 -26.41 11.56 -3.73
N LEU A 196 -26.34 10.51 -4.56
CA LEU A 196 -27.47 10.01 -5.32
C LEU A 196 -28.34 9.02 -4.53
N GLY A 197 -27.71 8.13 -3.76
CA GLY A 197 -28.40 7.08 -2.99
C GLY A 197 -28.74 7.48 -1.56
N GLY A 198 -28.15 8.57 -1.05
CA GLY A 198 -28.32 9.02 0.32
C GLY A 198 -27.60 8.15 1.35
N LYS A 199 -27.64 8.61 2.61
CA LYS A 199 -26.94 7.98 3.75
C LYS A 199 -27.31 6.52 3.97
N GLN A 200 -28.59 6.17 3.84
CA GLN A 200 -29.06 4.81 4.13
C GLN A 200 -28.56 3.79 3.10
N CYS A 201 -28.63 4.14 1.81
CA CYS A 201 -28.08 3.31 0.74
C CYS A 201 -26.56 3.13 0.90
N TYR A 202 -25.86 4.23 1.19
CA TYR A 202 -24.42 4.20 1.41
C TYR A 202 -24.02 3.29 2.58
N GLU A 203 -24.65 3.45 3.74
CA GLU A 203 -24.38 2.62 4.92
C GLU A 203 -24.76 1.16 4.69
N PHE A 204 -25.86 0.89 4.00
CA PHE A 204 -26.25 -0.47 3.62
C PHE A 204 -25.13 -1.15 2.82
N ILE A 205 -24.61 -0.49 1.78
CA ILE A 205 -23.51 -1.04 0.98
C ILE A 205 -22.24 -1.19 1.82
N ARG A 206 -21.89 -0.18 2.63
CA ARG A 206 -20.68 -0.20 3.47
C ARG A 206 -20.66 -1.35 4.47
N LEU A 207 -21.80 -1.64 5.10
CA LEU A 207 -21.93 -2.70 6.09
C LEU A 207 -21.97 -4.09 5.45
N ASN A 208 -22.52 -4.21 4.24
CA ASN A 208 -22.58 -5.47 3.50
C ASN A 208 -21.31 -5.78 2.72
N LEU A 209 -20.54 -4.76 2.34
CA LEU A 209 -19.27 -4.85 1.61
C LEU A 209 -18.15 -4.12 2.36
N PRO A 210 -17.80 -4.57 3.58
CA PRO A 210 -16.77 -3.94 4.42
C PRO A 210 -15.41 -3.84 3.71
N GLY A 211 -14.80 -2.65 3.77
CA GLY A 211 -13.50 -2.37 3.16
C GLY A 211 -13.54 -1.95 1.69
N THR A 212 -14.72 -1.99 1.04
CA THR A 212 -14.88 -1.53 -0.35
C THR A 212 -14.97 -0.01 -0.49
N ILE A 213 -15.68 0.63 0.43
CA ILE A 213 -15.93 2.07 0.41
C ILE A 213 -15.52 2.73 1.73
N PRO A 214 -15.19 4.03 1.72
CA PRO A 214 -14.80 4.77 2.91
C PRO A 214 -15.83 4.73 4.04
N ASN A 215 -15.37 4.99 5.27
CA ASN A 215 -16.29 5.25 6.38
C ASN A 215 -16.90 6.65 6.27
N MET A 216 -17.94 6.93 7.05
CA MET A 216 -18.66 8.21 7.01
C MET A 216 -17.78 9.43 7.33
N SER A 217 -16.78 9.30 8.21
CA SER A 217 -15.88 10.41 8.53
C SER A 217 -15.00 10.72 7.33
N THR A 218 -14.35 9.70 6.75
CA THR A 218 -13.55 9.85 5.54
C THR A 218 -14.38 10.33 4.36
N LEU A 219 -15.64 9.88 4.22
CA LEU A 219 -16.55 10.37 3.19
C LEU A 219 -16.87 11.86 3.37
N ARG A 220 -17.13 12.31 4.61
CA ARG A 220 -17.32 13.74 4.89
C ARG A 220 -16.08 14.54 4.55
N ASP A 221 -14.91 14.05 4.91
CA ASP A 221 -13.65 14.71 4.55
C ASP A 221 -13.49 14.81 3.04
N LEU A 222 -13.82 13.75 2.29
CA LEU A 222 -13.80 13.77 0.82
C LEU A 222 -14.81 14.77 0.23
N ILE A 223 -16.01 14.88 0.81
CA ILE A 223 -17.01 15.85 0.39
C ILE A 223 -16.55 17.28 0.72
N ASN A 224 -16.01 17.50 1.91
CA ASN A 224 -15.51 18.81 2.35
C ASN A 224 -14.27 19.25 1.57
N GLN A 225 -13.40 18.31 1.19
CA GLN A 225 -12.24 18.57 0.32
C GLN A 225 -12.64 18.71 -1.15
N SER A 226 -13.82 18.24 -1.53
CA SER A 226 -14.31 18.42 -2.89
C SER A 226 -14.78 19.85 -3.09
N ASP A 227 -14.55 20.39 -4.29
CA ASP A 227 -15.06 21.70 -4.72
C ASP A 227 -16.60 21.75 -4.84
N MET A 228 -17.32 20.81 -4.24
CA MET A 228 -18.77 20.66 -4.34
C MET A 228 -19.53 21.50 -3.32
N THR A 229 -18.87 22.06 -2.30
CA THR A 229 -19.50 22.99 -1.36
C THR A 229 -19.56 24.40 -1.98
N LEU A 230 -20.74 24.99 -2.01
CA LEU A 230 -20.95 26.39 -2.38
C LEU A 230 -21.00 27.23 -1.11
N THR A 231 -20.21 28.31 -1.04
CA THR A 231 -20.33 29.30 0.04
C THR A 231 -21.22 30.46 -0.39
N GLU A 232 -21.85 31.12 0.58
CA GLU A 232 -22.68 32.30 0.32
C GLU A 232 -21.86 33.38 -0.41
N ALA A 233 -22.49 34.03 -1.39
CA ALA A 233 -21.88 35.04 -2.25
C ALA A 233 -20.65 34.57 -3.08
N GLU A 234 -20.43 33.26 -3.21
CA GLU A 234 -19.32 32.72 -4.00
C GLU A 234 -19.79 32.25 -5.39
N PHE A 235 -19.14 32.77 -6.43
CA PHE A 235 -19.34 32.32 -7.81
C PHE A 235 -18.14 31.51 -8.29
N LYS A 236 -18.34 30.21 -8.55
CA LYS A 236 -17.29 29.32 -9.06
C LYS A 236 -17.11 29.42 -10.58
N PHE A 237 -16.78 30.60 -11.07
CA PHE A 237 -16.62 30.85 -12.51
C PHE A 237 -15.51 30.01 -13.16
N GLU A 238 -14.40 29.77 -12.46
CA GLU A 238 -13.31 28.93 -12.97
C GLU A 238 -13.75 27.47 -13.16
N SER A 239 -14.54 26.92 -12.23
CA SER A 239 -15.12 25.58 -12.37
C SER A 239 -16.10 25.53 -13.54
N LEU A 240 -16.88 26.59 -13.77
CA LEU A 240 -17.76 26.70 -14.94
C LEU A 240 -17.00 26.71 -16.27
N LYS A 241 -15.77 27.25 -16.33
CA LYS A 241 -14.94 27.22 -17.56
C LYS A 241 -14.64 25.79 -18.02
N GLN A 242 -14.52 24.83 -17.10
CA GLN A 242 -14.28 23.42 -17.44
C GLN A 242 -15.45 22.79 -18.20
N PHE A 243 -16.65 23.33 -18.03
CA PHE A 243 -17.88 22.91 -18.72
C PHE A 243 -18.29 23.88 -19.84
N HIS A 244 -17.42 24.84 -20.18
CA HIS A 244 -17.69 25.86 -21.17
C HIS A 244 -17.43 25.34 -22.58
N ALA A 245 -18.51 24.91 -23.24
CA ALA A 245 -18.55 24.72 -24.69
C ALA A 245 -19.55 25.72 -25.28
N GLY A 246 -19.14 26.99 -25.45
CA GLY A 246 -19.90 27.99 -26.21
C GLY A 246 -20.97 28.77 -25.41
N PHE A 247 -22.07 29.10 -26.10
CA PHE A 247 -23.17 29.90 -25.53
C PHE A 247 -23.94 29.11 -24.48
N GLY A 248 -24.38 29.79 -23.41
CA GLY A 248 -25.23 29.20 -22.38
C GLY A 248 -26.15 30.26 -21.81
N PHE A 249 -27.30 29.83 -21.30
CA PHE A 249 -28.24 30.70 -20.62
C PHE A 249 -27.90 30.77 -19.13
N CYS A 250 -28.05 31.95 -18.54
CA CYS A 250 -28.03 32.10 -17.09
C CYS A 250 -29.48 32.24 -16.62
N SER A 251 -29.89 31.41 -15.68
CA SER A 251 -31.17 31.53 -15.00
C SER A 251 -30.94 31.78 -13.51
N GLU A 252 -31.73 32.67 -12.94
CA GLU A 252 -31.87 32.83 -11.50
C GLU A 252 -33.15 32.13 -11.07
N ASP A 253 -33.09 31.41 -9.96
CA ASP A 253 -34.27 30.87 -9.28
C ASP A 253 -34.23 31.26 -7.80
N THR A 254 -35.39 31.66 -7.27
CA THR A 254 -35.54 32.05 -5.87
C THR A 254 -36.30 30.95 -5.15
N THR A 255 -35.56 30.10 -4.43
CA THR A 255 -36.12 28.96 -3.70
C THR A 255 -36.45 29.36 -2.27
N GLY A 256 -37.69 29.07 -1.83
CA GLY A 256 -38.06 29.22 -0.43
C GLY A 256 -37.30 28.24 0.47
N VAL A 257 -36.70 28.74 1.55
CA VAL A 257 -35.95 27.95 2.52
C VAL A 257 -36.56 28.08 3.91
N ILE A 258 -36.36 27.06 4.75
CA ILE A 258 -36.72 27.15 6.16
C ILE A 258 -35.68 28.04 6.83
N PRO A 259 -36.06 29.21 7.37
CA PRO A 259 -35.10 30.15 7.95
C PRO A 259 -34.43 29.50 9.15
N LYS A 260 -33.10 29.42 9.13
CA LYS A 260 -32.31 28.82 10.19
C LYS A 260 -31.00 29.57 10.33
N LEU A 261 -30.72 30.00 11.55
CA LEU A 261 -29.44 30.58 11.91
C LEU A 261 -28.45 29.45 12.23
N GLU A 262 -27.33 29.42 11.53
CA GLU A 262 -26.23 28.50 11.80
C GLU A 262 -24.93 29.27 11.97
N TYR A 263 -24.07 28.79 12.87
CA TYR A 263 -22.73 29.33 13.05
C TYR A 263 -21.74 28.50 12.24
N ASP A 264 -21.00 29.15 11.34
CA ASP A 264 -19.90 28.55 10.62
C ASP A 264 -18.59 28.85 11.35
N SER A 265 -18.06 27.82 12.01
CA SER A 265 -16.79 27.90 12.74
C SER A 265 -15.57 28.13 11.83
N SER A 266 -15.67 27.82 10.54
CA SER A 266 -14.54 27.96 9.61
C SER A 266 -14.29 29.42 9.22
N THR A 267 -15.36 30.21 9.13
CA THR A 267 -15.33 31.62 8.74
C THR A 267 -15.63 32.57 9.90
N ASN A 268 -15.90 32.03 11.09
CA ASN A 268 -16.34 32.77 12.27
C ASN A 268 -17.55 33.69 11.97
N SER A 269 -18.51 33.19 11.21
CA SER A 269 -19.66 33.98 10.78
C SER A 269 -20.98 33.24 10.97
N PHE A 270 -22.06 33.99 11.12
CA PHE A 270 -23.42 33.47 11.16
C PHE A 270 -24.04 33.45 9.76
N ILE A 271 -24.64 32.33 9.39
CA ILE A 271 -25.32 32.07 8.11
C ILE A 271 -26.82 31.98 8.38
N GLY A 272 -27.63 32.45 7.41
CA GLY A 272 -29.09 32.36 7.45
C GLY A 272 -29.81 33.66 7.80
N LEU A 273 -29.07 34.77 7.93
CA LEU A 273 -29.60 36.12 7.98
C LEU A 273 -29.57 36.75 6.58
N ALA A 274 -30.48 37.68 6.30
CA ALA A 274 -30.48 38.41 5.05
C ALA A 274 -29.28 39.38 4.98
N THR A 275 -28.22 39.00 4.27
CA THR A 275 -27.03 39.84 4.13
C THR A 275 -27.31 41.07 3.26
N PRO A 276 -26.67 42.23 3.52
CA PRO A 276 -26.73 43.37 2.64
C PRO A 276 -26.22 43.05 1.22
N ILE A 277 -26.89 43.63 0.23
CA ILE A 277 -26.56 43.47 -1.19
C ILE A 277 -25.71 44.66 -1.64
N ILE A 278 -24.54 44.40 -2.21
CA ILE A 278 -23.63 45.39 -2.80
C ILE A 278 -23.52 45.07 -4.29
N ASP A 279 -23.88 46.02 -5.16
CA ASP A 279 -23.88 45.86 -6.63
C ASP A 279 -24.65 44.62 -7.13
N GLY A 280 -25.75 44.28 -6.46
CA GLY A 280 -26.58 43.12 -6.80
C GLY A 280 -26.07 41.78 -6.27
N ILE A 281 -24.99 41.78 -5.49
CA ILE A 281 -24.39 40.57 -4.91
C ILE A 281 -24.43 40.63 -3.37
N PRO A 282 -24.84 39.55 -2.68
CA PRO A 282 -24.77 39.45 -1.22
C PRO A 282 -23.34 39.67 -0.68
N SER A 283 -23.19 40.34 0.46
CA SER A 283 -21.87 40.52 1.09
C SER A 283 -21.41 39.25 1.80
N LYS A 284 -20.26 38.71 1.38
CA LYS A 284 -19.69 37.47 1.93
C LYS A 284 -19.30 37.65 3.40
N GLN A 285 -19.67 36.68 4.25
CA GLN A 285 -19.25 36.61 5.66
C GLN A 285 -19.59 37.89 6.46
N TYR A 286 -20.72 38.54 6.17
CA TYR A 286 -21.04 39.85 6.73
C TYR A 286 -21.24 39.84 8.25
N TYR A 287 -21.92 38.81 8.78
CA TYR A 287 -22.26 38.72 10.20
C TYR A 287 -21.20 37.94 10.97
N GLN A 288 -20.12 38.61 11.36
CA GLN A 288 -19.11 38.08 12.28
C GLN A 288 -19.35 38.60 13.69
N ALA A 289 -19.13 37.75 14.68
CA ALA A 289 -19.32 38.14 16.08
C ALA A 289 -18.27 37.43 16.95
N ASP A 290 -17.45 38.21 17.66
CA ASP A 290 -16.45 37.68 18.59
C ASP A 290 -17.01 37.53 20.01
N LYS A 291 -18.17 38.16 20.29
CA LYS A 291 -18.85 38.12 21.58
C LYS A 291 -20.32 37.75 21.43
N PHE A 292 -20.86 37.18 22.49
CA PHE A 292 -22.27 36.81 22.55
C PHE A 292 -23.22 38.02 22.44
N ASP A 293 -22.82 39.17 23.00
CA ASP A 293 -23.64 40.39 22.93
C ASP A 293 -23.77 40.91 21.49
N ASP A 294 -22.71 40.79 20.70
CA ASP A 294 -22.71 41.16 19.28
C ASP A 294 -23.69 40.27 18.50
N LEU A 295 -23.71 38.95 18.79
CA LEU A 295 -24.69 38.02 18.23
C LEU A 295 -26.13 38.42 18.57
N LYS A 296 -26.39 38.80 19.82
CA LYS A 296 -27.75 39.21 20.24
C LYS A 296 -28.21 40.44 19.46
N ILE A 297 -27.35 41.44 19.32
CA ILE A 297 -27.64 42.64 18.54
C ILE A 297 -27.91 42.28 17.07
N ILE A 298 -27.07 41.41 16.49
CA ILE A 298 -27.23 40.93 15.11
C ILE A 298 -28.57 40.21 14.94
N TYR A 299 -28.91 39.30 15.85
CA TYR A 299 -30.15 38.52 15.77
C TYR A 299 -31.41 39.40 15.92
N ASP A 300 -31.40 40.32 16.86
CA ASP A 300 -32.56 41.18 17.14
C ASP A 300 -32.77 42.25 16.04
N SER A 301 -31.72 42.62 15.32
CA SER A 301 -31.75 43.71 14.34
C SER A 301 -31.88 43.27 12.88
N ASN A 302 -31.73 41.97 12.57
CA ASN A 302 -31.69 41.47 11.20
C ASN A 302 -32.78 40.43 10.96
N GLU A 303 -33.32 40.42 9.74
CA GLU A 303 -34.29 39.42 9.33
C GLU A 303 -33.59 38.12 8.90
N MET A 304 -34.24 36.99 9.18
CA MET A 304 -33.78 35.69 8.73
C MET A 304 -34.07 35.51 7.24
N ALA A 305 -33.11 34.97 6.50
CA ALA A 305 -33.29 34.69 5.08
C ALA A 305 -34.32 33.57 4.90
N SER A 306 -35.44 33.91 4.27
CA SER A 306 -36.50 32.96 3.90
C SER A 306 -36.41 32.49 2.45
N LEU A 307 -35.54 33.12 1.66
CA LEU A 307 -35.34 32.86 0.25
C LEU A 307 -33.85 32.66 -0.03
N LEU A 308 -33.54 31.71 -0.91
CA LEU A 308 -32.20 31.46 -1.43
C LEU A 308 -32.22 31.69 -2.94
N ASN A 309 -31.36 32.59 -3.42
CA ASN A 309 -31.16 32.80 -4.84
C ASN A 309 -30.08 31.83 -5.35
N VAL A 310 -30.47 30.98 -6.30
CA VAL A 310 -29.58 30.04 -6.96
C VAL A 310 -29.42 30.45 -8.42
N HIS A 311 -28.19 30.78 -8.80
CA HIS A 311 -27.85 31.09 -10.19
C HIS A 311 -27.31 29.85 -10.88
N MET A 312 -27.98 29.42 -11.94
CA MET A 312 -27.61 28.24 -12.73
C MET A 312 -27.25 28.65 -14.16
N ARG A 313 -26.23 27.99 -14.72
CA ARG A 313 -25.85 28.14 -16.13
C ARG A 313 -25.77 26.78 -16.80
N PRO A 314 -26.84 26.29 -17.45
CA PRO A 314 -26.75 25.12 -18.31
C PRO A 314 -25.85 25.39 -19.52
N SER A 315 -25.01 24.42 -19.87
CA SER A 315 -24.27 24.41 -21.15
C SER A 315 -25.17 23.83 -22.23
N ILE A 316 -25.22 24.52 -23.39
CA ILE A 316 -25.79 23.96 -24.61
C ILE A 316 -24.64 23.40 -25.42
N LYS A 317 -24.57 22.07 -25.55
CA LYS A 317 -23.74 21.49 -26.59
C LYS A 317 -24.41 21.82 -27.92
N ASN A 318 -23.68 22.44 -28.85
CA ASN A 318 -24.11 22.52 -30.24
C ASN A 318 -24.40 21.08 -30.70
N VAL A 319 -25.66 20.80 -31.00
CA VAL A 319 -26.11 19.54 -31.62
C VAL A 319 -25.68 19.53 -33.08
#